data_AF-A0A839QJZ4-F1
#
_entry.id   AF-A0A839QJZ4-F1
#
_cell.length_a   1.000
_cell.length_b   1.000
_cell.length_c   1.000
_cell.angle_alpha   90.00
_cell.angle_beta   90.00
_cell.angle_gamma   90.00
#
_symmetry.space_group_name_H-M   'P 1'
#
loop_
_entity.id
_entity.type
_entity.pdbx_description
1 polymer ?
#
loop_
_entity_poly.entity_id
_entity_poly.type
_entity_poly.pdbx_seq_one_letter_code
_entity_poly.pdbx_strand_id
1 'polypeptide(L)'
;MLNPQLVGIVINSLRAAGITPPELAPIRPFPKIRADTAELPELIVSSEYEDPYADPKVIAVVSKLYIQSIGQLDQTHYLNELRRQAAELESHTKTILEQLQNAFNATANALVADADPIKGVEDPATIDQRTARRDTATSALNVTQGITTLENLIKAWRDLWGAIGSNSYGNNAGMPFTFMNPNAQQWEELRHKPTIWEAVRAGEPLTLADSPEHVGKRYQSMLHNEQVALHALRESKHPSLLPEGGYGSFIV
;
A
#
# COMPACT_ATOMS: atom_id res chain seq x y z
N MET A 1 5.98 -4.95 -12.39
CA MET A 1 6.94 -3.87 -12.63
C MET A 1 6.50 -2.66 -11.84
N LEU A 2 7.25 -2.34 -10.79
CA LEU A 2 6.97 -1.25 -9.88
C LEU A 2 7.07 0.13 -10.59
N ASN A 3 6.15 1.04 -10.28
CA ASN A 3 6.11 2.40 -10.82
C ASN A 3 7.30 3.23 -10.28
N PRO A 4 8.25 3.63 -11.14
CA PRO A 4 9.47 4.33 -10.73
C PRO A 4 9.22 5.65 -10.00
N GLN A 5 8.08 6.30 -10.25
CA GLN A 5 7.73 7.57 -9.62
C GLN A 5 7.28 7.40 -8.16
N LEU A 6 6.89 6.18 -7.77
CA LEU A 6 6.36 5.88 -6.44
C LEU A 6 7.43 5.35 -5.47
N VAL A 7 8.66 5.09 -5.92
CA VAL A 7 9.76 4.58 -5.08
C VAL A 7 9.95 5.46 -3.84
N GLY A 8 10.05 6.78 -4.01
CA GLY A 8 10.22 7.71 -2.88
C GLY A 8 9.05 7.70 -1.89
N ILE A 9 7.82 7.51 -2.39
CA ILE A 9 6.61 7.42 -1.56
C ILE A 9 6.65 6.14 -0.72
N VAL A 10 6.96 5.00 -1.33
CA VAL A 10 7.07 3.71 -0.62
C VAL A 10 8.14 3.79 0.47
N ILE A 11 9.33 4.29 0.15
CA ILE A 11 10.42 4.42 1.11
C ILE A 11 10.03 5.30 2.31
N ASN A 12 9.34 6.42 2.07
CA ASN A 12 8.88 7.30 3.15
C ASN A 12 7.79 6.64 4.01
N SER A 13 6.86 5.93 3.40
CA SER A 13 5.81 5.22 4.14
C SER A 13 6.36 4.06 4.96
N LEU A 14 7.36 3.32 4.46
CA LEU A 14 8.06 2.30 5.25
C LEU A 14 8.72 2.90 6.50
N ARG A 15 9.43 4.03 6.36
CA ARG A 15 10.02 4.73 7.51
C ARG A 15 8.98 5.19 8.51
N ALA A 16 7.86 5.76 8.05
CA ALA A 16 6.76 6.17 8.92
C ALA A 16 6.12 4.99 9.67
N ALA A 17 6.13 3.80 9.07
CA ALA A 17 5.68 2.56 9.66
C ALA A 17 6.73 1.88 10.57
N GLY A 18 7.90 2.49 10.77
CA GLY A 18 8.99 1.90 11.55
C GLY A 18 9.71 0.73 10.87
N ILE A 19 9.46 0.50 9.58
CA ILE A 19 10.14 -0.51 8.77
C ILE A 19 11.40 0.12 8.16
N THR A 20 12.54 -0.54 8.37
CA THR A 20 13.80 -0.12 7.75
C THR A 20 13.72 -0.38 6.25
N PRO A 21 13.76 0.65 5.39
CA PRO A 21 13.69 0.44 3.94
C PRO A 21 14.95 -0.28 3.45
N PRO A 22 14.88 -1.08 2.37
CA PRO A 22 16.06 -1.65 1.76
C PRO A 22 17.02 -0.54 1.29
N GLU A 23 18.32 -0.80 1.39
CA GLU A 23 19.32 0.08 0.82
C GLU A 23 19.26 -0.03 -0.70
N LEU A 24 18.79 1.02 -1.38
CA LEU A 24 18.73 1.08 -2.84
C LEU A 24 19.98 1.76 -3.36
N ALA A 25 20.59 1.19 -4.40
CA ALA A 25 21.74 1.84 -5.03
C ALA A 25 21.38 3.25 -5.54
N PRO A 26 22.26 4.25 -5.34
CA PRO A 26 21.96 5.65 -5.61
C PRO A 26 21.74 5.90 -7.11
N ILE A 27 21.00 6.97 -7.41
CA ILE A 27 20.83 7.45 -8.79
C ILE A 27 22.18 7.95 -9.28
N ARG A 28 22.69 7.33 -10.35
CA ARG A 28 23.96 7.72 -10.95
C ARG A 28 23.77 8.99 -11.79
N PRO A 29 24.63 10.00 -11.66
CA PRO A 29 24.56 11.17 -12.53
C PRO A 29 24.79 10.77 -13.98
N PHE A 30 24.13 11.47 -14.91
CA PHE A 30 24.40 11.27 -16.33
C PHE A 30 25.84 11.71 -16.63
N PRO A 31 26.66 10.87 -17.30
CA PRO A 31 28.01 11.25 -17.69
C PRO A 31 27.96 12.33 -18.78
N LYS A 32 28.01 13.60 -18.36
CA LYS A 32 27.99 14.73 -19.29
C LYS A 32 29.27 14.76 -20.11
N ILE A 33 29.13 14.55 -21.41
CA ILE A 33 30.19 14.87 -22.37
C ILE A 33 30.35 16.38 -22.38
N ARG A 34 31.60 16.86 -22.25
CA ARG A 34 31.96 18.26 -22.40
C ARG A 34 32.87 18.40 -23.61
N ALA A 35 32.54 19.33 -24.48
CA ALA A 35 33.44 19.82 -25.53
C ALA A 35 33.48 21.35 -25.47
N ASP A 36 34.65 21.91 -25.75
CA ASP A 36 34.81 23.35 -25.87
C ASP A 36 34.54 23.78 -27.31
N THR A 37 33.64 24.75 -27.48
CA THR A 37 33.36 25.36 -28.78
C THR A 37 34.56 26.11 -29.34
N ALA A 38 35.50 26.54 -28.49
CA ALA A 38 36.70 27.27 -28.89
C ALA A 38 37.71 26.41 -29.68
N GLU A 39 37.66 25.08 -29.53
CA GLU A 39 38.53 24.15 -30.27
C GLU A 39 38.07 23.95 -31.72
N LEU A 40 36.80 24.25 -32.03
CA LEU A 40 36.22 23.96 -33.34
C LEU A 40 36.83 24.77 -34.49
N PRO A 41 37.02 26.11 -34.38
CA PRO A 41 37.62 26.90 -35.45
C PRO A 41 39.06 26.50 -35.73
N GLU A 42 39.84 26.18 -34.69
CA GLU A 42 41.23 25.73 -34.83
C GLU A 42 41.31 24.38 -35.55
N LEU A 43 40.45 23.42 -35.19
CA LEU A 43 40.39 22.12 -35.86
C LEU A 43 39.96 22.22 -37.34
N ILE A 44 39.06 23.14 -37.68
CA ILE A 44 38.62 23.36 -39.06
C ILE A 44 39.74 23.99 -39.90
N VAL A 45 40.43 25.01 -39.36
CA VAL A 45 41.51 25.71 -40.08
C VAL A 45 42.77 24.85 -40.20
N SER A 46 43.02 23.98 -39.23
CA SER A 46 44.19 23.10 -39.21
C SER A 46 43.99 21.75 -39.90
N SER A 47 42.80 21.48 -40.46
CA SER A 47 42.51 20.20 -41.10
C SER A 47 43.29 20.03 -42.41
N GLU A 48 43.81 18.83 -42.61
CA GLU A 48 44.50 18.42 -43.84
C GLU A 48 43.54 17.82 -44.90
N TYR A 49 42.25 17.70 -44.58
CA TYR A 49 41.23 17.17 -45.49
C TYR A 49 40.77 18.25 -46.48
N GLU A 50 40.46 17.83 -47.72
CA GLU A 50 39.90 18.72 -48.76
C GLU A 50 38.55 19.32 -48.31
N ASP A 51 37.73 18.52 -47.64
CA ASP A 51 36.59 18.98 -46.86
C ASP A 51 36.92 18.87 -45.36
N PRO A 52 37.16 19.99 -44.65
CA PRO A 52 37.50 19.97 -43.23
C PRO A 52 36.37 19.42 -42.35
N TYR A 53 35.13 19.37 -42.85
CA TYR A 53 34.00 18.77 -42.13
C TYR A 53 33.95 17.24 -42.24
N ALA A 54 34.73 16.65 -43.15
CA ALA A 54 34.94 15.21 -43.24
C ALA A 54 36.04 14.71 -42.29
N ASP A 55 36.80 15.62 -41.66
CA ASP A 55 37.84 15.28 -40.70
C ASP A 55 37.24 14.59 -39.45
N PRO A 56 37.68 13.37 -39.09
CA PRO A 56 37.19 12.66 -37.91
C PRO A 56 37.34 13.45 -36.61
N LYS A 57 38.34 14.34 -36.50
CA LYS A 57 38.55 15.19 -35.31
C LYS A 57 37.47 16.26 -35.21
N VAL A 58 37.15 16.92 -36.32
CA VAL A 58 36.06 17.91 -36.40
C VAL A 58 34.72 17.23 -36.11
N ILE A 59 34.46 16.07 -36.75
CA ILE A 59 33.24 15.27 -36.51
C ILE A 59 33.11 14.89 -35.04
N ALA A 60 34.19 14.47 -34.38
CA ALA A 60 34.16 14.08 -32.98
C ALA A 60 33.80 15.25 -32.05
N VAL A 61 34.37 16.45 -32.25
CA VAL A 61 34.05 17.63 -31.43
C VAL A 61 32.63 18.12 -31.70
N VAL A 62 32.22 18.22 -32.97
CA VAL A 62 30.83 18.56 -33.33
C VAL A 62 29.84 17.58 -32.70
N SER A 63 30.14 16.27 -32.74
CA SER A 63 29.28 15.23 -32.15
C SER A 63 29.17 15.39 -30.64
N LYS A 64 30.27 15.70 -29.93
CA LYS A 64 30.25 15.97 -28.49
C LYS A 64 29.42 17.21 -28.15
N LEU A 65 29.59 18.31 -28.90
CA LEU A 65 28.80 19.53 -28.74
C LEU A 65 27.31 19.29 -29.01
N TYR A 66 27.00 18.51 -30.05
CA TYR A 66 25.64 18.10 -30.37
C TYR A 66 25.03 17.29 -29.22
N ILE A 67 25.70 16.24 -28.74
CA ILE A 67 25.23 15.44 -27.60
C ILE A 67 25.03 16.31 -26.35
N GLN A 68 25.96 17.22 -26.07
CA GLN A 68 25.87 18.18 -24.96
C GLN A 68 24.64 19.11 -25.09
N SER A 69 24.21 19.41 -26.32
CA SER A 69 23.01 20.24 -26.57
C SER A 69 21.68 19.48 -26.38
N ILE A 70 21.69 18.15 -26.32
CA ILE A 70 20.47 17.34 -26.16
C ILE A 70 20.05 17.35 -24.68
N GLY A 71 19.19 18.30 -24.30
CA GLY A 71 18.69 18.44 -22.93
C GLY A 71 17.88 17.25 -22.40
N GLN A 72 17.34 16.38 -23.28
CA GLN A 72 16.52 15.23 -22.89
C GLN A 72 17.32 14.00 -22.43
N LEU A 73 18.64 13.96 -22.64
CA LEU A 73 19.48 12.83 -22.24
C LEU A 73 19.53 12.67 -20.72
N ASP A 74 19.70 13.78 -19.99
CA ASP A 74 19.68 13.82 -18.53
C ASP A 74 18.35 13.25 -17.99
N GLN A 75 17.22 13.65 -18.58
CA GLN A 75 15.89 13.21 -18.16
C GLN A 75 15.66 11.73 -18.44
N THR A 76 16.06 11.24 -19.62
CA THR A 76 15.90 9.83 -19.99
C THR A 76 16.78 8.92 -19.13
N HIS A 77 18.04 9.32 -18.89
CA HIS A 77 18.94 8.63 -17.98
C HIS A 77 18.39 8.58 -16.56
N TYR A 78 17.90 9.71 -16.04
CA TYR A 78 17.26 9.76 -14.73
C TYR A 78 16.07 8.80 -14.61
N LEU A 79 15.19 8.75 -15.62
CA LEU A 79 14.07 7.80 -15.65
C LEU A 79 14.53 6.34 -15.68
N ASN A 80 15.62 6.02 -16.39
CA ASN A 80 16.19 4.68 -16.40
C ASN A 80 16.81 4.29 -15.06
N GLU A 81 17.49 5.21 -14.37
CA GLU A 81 17.98 4.99 -13.01
C GLU A 81 16.83 4.81 -12.01
N LEU A 82 15.73 5.56 -12.13
CA LEU A 82 14.53 5.33 -11.32
C LEU A 82 13.91 3.95 -11.59
N ARG A 83 13.86 3.51 -12.86
CA ARG A 83 13.39 2.14 -13.20
C ARG A 83 14.29 1.07 -12.58
N ARG A 84 15.61 1.31 -12.55
CA ARG A 84 16.57 0.42 -11.90
C ARG A 84 16.29 0.31 -10.40
N GLN A 85 16.11 1.43 -9.72
CA GLN A 85 15.74 1.46 -8.29
C GLN A 85 14.37 0.81 -8.03
N ALA A 86 13.41 0.99 -8.93
CA ALA A 86 12.11 0.35 -8.83
C ALA A 86 12.20 -1.17 -8.91
N ALA A 87 13.01 -1.70 -9.83
CA ALA A 87 13.26 -3.14 -9.94
C ALA A 87 14.00 -3.70 -8.71
N GLU A 88 14.95 -2.93 -8.16
CA GLU A 88 15.65 -3.26 -6.92
C GLU A 88 14.67 -3.35 -5.75
N LEU A 89 13.81 -2.33 -5.57
CA LEU A 89 12.73 -2.36 -4.57
C LEU A 89 11.75 -3.52 -4.80
N GLU A 90 11.37 -3.79 -6.05
CA GLU A 90 10.50 -4.90 -6.43
C GLU A 90 11.08 -6.25 -5.98
N SER A 91 12.40 -6.44 -6.06
CA SER A 91 13.08 -7.66 -5.60
C SER A 91 13.01 -7.88 -4.08
N HIS A 92 12.81 -6.81 -3.29
CA HIS A 92 12.65 -6.86 -1.85
C HIS A 92 11.19 -6.95 -1.39
N THR A 93 10.22 -6.84 -2.29
CA THR A 93 8.78 -6.74 -1.98
C THR A 93 8.30 -7.83 -1.02
N LYS A 94 8.66 -9.10 -1.28
CA LYS A 94 8.22 -10.22 -0.44
C LYS A 94 8.65 -10.04 1.02
N THR A 95 9.93 -9.74 1.24
CA THR A 95 10.48 -9.50 2.58
C THR A 95 9.84 -8.28 3.24
N ILE A 96 9.60 -7.20 2.49
CA ILE A 96 8.93 -6.01 3.01
C ILE A 96 7.49 -6.33 3.44
N LEU A 97 6.74 -7.08 2.65
CA LEU A 97 5.38 -7.51 2.99
C LEU A 97 5.35 -8.40 4.25
N GLU A 98 6.31 -9.32 4.39
CA GLU A 98 6.46 -10.14 5.59
C GLU A 98 6.78 -9.27 6.84
N GLN A 99 7.65 -8.27 6.70
CA GLN A 99 7.96 -7.34 7.78
C GLN A 99 6.74 -6.49 8.18
N LEU A 100 5.99 -5.98 7.21
CA LEU A 100 4.75 -5.24 7.44
C LEU A 100 3.72 -6.10 8.15
N GLN A 101 3.54 -7.35 7.73
CA GLN A 101 2.61 -8.29 8.35
C GLN A 101 2.99 -8.59 9.81
N ASN A 102 4.27 -8.87 10.06
CA ASN A 102 4.77 -9.16 11.40
C ASN A 102 4.63 -7.95 12.34
N ALA A 103 4.99 -6.75 11.87
CA ALA A 103 4.85 -5.52 12.62
C ALA A 103 3.37 -5.19 12.90
N PHE A 104 2.48 -5.42 11.92
CA PHE A 104 1.05 -5.27 12.10
C PHE A 104 0.51 -6.22 13.17
N ASN A 105 0.82 -7.52 13.07
CA ASN A 105 0.35 -8.52 14.03
C ASN A 105 0.84 -8.22 15.45
N ALA A 106 2.11 -7.83 15.61
CA ALA A 106 2.68 -7.46 16.90
C ALA A 106 1.97 -6.23 17.50
N THR A 107 1.77 -5.19 16.69
CA THR A 107 1.10 -3.96 17.13
C THR A 107 -0.37 -4.19 17.45
N ALA A 108 -1.08 -4.98 16.63
CA ALA A 108 -2.47 -5.35 16.86
C ALA A 108 -2.66 -6.12 18.17
N ASN A 109 -1.80 -7.10 18.45
CA ASN A 109 -1.85 -7.87 19.70
C ASN A 109 -1.58 -6.98 20.93
N ALA A 110 -0.60 -6.08 20.84
CA ALA A 110 -0.33 -5.11 21.90
C ALA A 110 -1.52 -4.17 22.11
N LEU A 111 -2.08 -3.64 21.02
CA LEU A 111 -3.24 -2.74 21.06
C LEU A 111 -4.46 -3.39 21.74
N VAL A 112 -4.75 -4.65 21.44
CA VAL A 112 -5.85 -5.39 22.07
C VAL A 112 -5.62 -5.56 23.57
N ALA A 113 -4.39 -5.88 23.99
CA ALA A 113 -4.04 -6.00 25.40
C ALA A 113 -4.12 -4.66 26.15
N ASP A 114 -3.66 -3.57 25.52
CA ASP A 114 -3.70 -2.23 26.09
C ASP A 114 -5.12 -1.64 26.14
N ALA A 115 -6.06 -2.16 25.33
CA ALA A 115 -7.42 -1.66 25.23
C ALA A 115 -8.32 -2.02 26.41
N ASP A 116 -8.04 -3.13 27.12
CA ASP A 116 -8.91 -3.66 28.18
C ASP A 116 -9.32 -2.61 29.24
N PRO A 117 -8.42 -1.76 29.77
CA PRO A 117 -8.76 -0.77 30.79
C PRO A 117 -9.62 0.39 30.28
N ILE A 118 -9.73 0.58 28.96
CA ILE A 118 -10.39 1.73 28.34
C ILE A 118 -11.45 1.36 27.28
N LYS A 119 -11.81 0.07 27.17
CA LYS A 119 -12.72 -0.46 26.15
C LYS A 119 -14.10 0.22 26.11
N GLY A 120 -14.54 0.77 27.24
CA GLY A 120 -15.79 1.52 27.36
C GLY A 120 -15.73 2.97 26.84
N VAL A 121 -14.56 3.49 26.47
CA VAL A 121 -14.36 4.88 26.04
C VAL A 121 -14.49 5.00 24.53
N GLU A 122 -15.20 6.02 24.06
CA GLU A 122 -15.44 6.22 22.64
C GLU A 122 -14.18 6.63 21.87
N ASP A 123 -13.40 7.55 22.43
CA ASP A 123 -12.13 8.01 21.89
C ASP A 123 -11.04 8.01 22.99
N PRO A 124 -9.98 7.20 22.88
CA PRO A 124 -8.89 7.13 23.84
C PRO A 124 -8.19 8.48 24.06
N ALA A 125 -8.16 9.35 23.04
CA ALA A 125 -7.51 10.66 23.11
C ALA A 125 -8.22 11.65 24.06
N THR A 126 -9.48 11.35 24.44
CA THR A 126 -10.26 12.18 25.37
C THR A 126 -9.92 11.93 26.84
N ILE A 127 -9.15 10.88 27.14
CA ILE A 127 -8.76 10.54 28.51
C ILE A 127 -7.68 11.52 29.00
N ASP A 128 -8.03 12.34 29.99
CA ASP A 128 -7.08 13.26 30.62
C ASP A 128 -6.07 12.49 31.48
N GLN A 129 -4.82 12.49 31.03
CA GLN A 129 -3.69 11.81 31.68
C GLN A 129 -3.38 12.34 33.08
N ARG A 130 -3.83 13.56 33.43
CA ARG A 130 -3.57 14.16 34.76
C ARG A 130 -4.58 13.73 35.82
N THR A 131 -5.77 13.32 35.39
CA THR A 131 -6.90 13.03 36.30
C THR A 131 -7.32 11.56 36.26
N ALA A 132 -6.97 10.83 35.21
CA ALA A 132 -7.23 9.40 35.10
C ALA A 132 -6.34 8.56 36.05
N ARG A 133 -6.79 7.36 36.40
CA ARG A 133 -5.95 6.35 37.06
C ARG A 133 -4.73 6.05 36.19
N ARG A 134 -3.58 5.77 36.81
CA ARG A 134 -2.31 5.53 36.10
C ARG A 134 -2.44 4.48 34.99
N ASP A 135 -3.12 3.39 35.25
CA ASP A 135 -3.30 2.30 34.28
C ASP A 135 -4.15 2.76 33.09
N THR A 136 -5.26 3.45 33.35
CA THR A 136 -6.13 4.05 32.32
C THR A 136 -5.38 5.07 31.46
N ALA A 137 -4.58 5.95 32.08
CA ALA A 137 -3.78 6.94 31.36
C ALA A 137 -2.70 6.30 30.49
N THR A 138 -2.06 5.23 31.00
CA THR A 138 -1.03 4.47 30.26
C THR A 138 -1.65 3.73 29.07
N SER A 139 -2.77 3.05 29.29
CA SER A 139 -3.55 2.40 28.22
C SER A 139 -3.99 3.38 27.16
N ALA A 140 -4.50 4.57 27.54
CA ALA A 140 -4.91 5.60 26.58
C ALA A 140 -3.74 6.01 25.66
N LEU A 141 -2.58 6.29 26.24
CA LEU A 141 -1.36 6.63 25.50
C LEU A 141 -0.96 5.50 24.54
N ASN A 142 -0.86 4.27 25.05
CA ASN A 142 -0.44 3.11 24.27
C ASN A 142 -1.41 2.82 23.13
N VAL A 143 -2.72 2.91 23.39
CA VAL A 143 -3.76 2.70 22.38
C VAL A 143 -3.68 3.75 21.29
N THR A 144 -3.58 5.04 21.63
CA THR A 144 -3.44 6.11 20.63
C THR A 144 -2.20 5.89 19.76
N GLN A 145 -1.06 5.56 20.37
CA GLN A 145 0.18 5.30 19.64
C GLN A 145 0.09 4.03 18.78
N GLY A 146 -0.57 2.97 19.28
CA GLY A 146 -0.80 1.73 18.56
C GLY A 146 -1.70 1.93 17.34
N ILE A 147 -2.76 2.72 17.46
CA ILE A 147 -3.63 3.11 16.33
C ILE A 147 -2.81 3.82 15.25
N THR A 148 -2.06 4.87 15.60
CA THR A 148 -1.22 5.59 14.63
C THR A 148 -0.19 4.67 13.95
N THR A 149 0.39 3.75 14.72
CA THR A 149 1.36 2.78 14.17
C THR A 149 0.70 1.84 13.16
N LEU A 150 -0.50 1.31 13.47
CA LEU A 150 -1.26 0.47 12.53
C LEU A 150 -1.69 1.24 11.27
N GLU A 151 -2.12 2.50 11.41
CA GLU A 151 -2.46 3.35 10.26
C GLU A 151 -1.26 3.56 9.32
N ASN A 152 -0.07 3.79 9.88
CA ASN A 152 1.16 3.92 9.11
C ASN A 152 1.54 2.59 8.42
N LEU A 153 1.38 1.45 9.09
CA LEU A 153 1.60 0.12 8.52
C LEU A 153 0.65 -0.18 7.36
N ILE A 154 -0.65 0.11 7.53
CA ILE A 154 -1.66 -0.03 6.47
C ILE A 154 -1.33 0.88 5.28
N LYS A 155 -0.92 2.12 5.55
CA LYS A 155 -0.49 3.06 4.50
C LYS A 155 0.75 2.56 3.76
N ALA A 156 1.75 2.03 4.46
CA ALA A 156 2.96 1.49 3.84
C ALA A 156 2.66 0.26 2.96
N TRP A 157 1.82 -0.66 3.46
CA TRP A 157 1.29 -1.78 2.70
C TRP A 157 0.57 -1.29 1.43
N ARG A 158 -0.29 -0.28 1.57
CA ARG A 158 -1.03 0.30 0.46
C ARG A 158 -0.11 0.90 -0.58
N ASP A 159 0.80 1.78 -0.17
CA ASP A 159 1.67 2.48 -1.11
C ASP A 159 2.61 1.51 -1.84
N LEU A 160 3.05 0.43 -1.18
CA LEU A 160 3.83 -0.64 -1.82
C LEU A 160 3.02 -1.35 -2.92
N TRP A 161 1.79 -1.77 -2.63
CA TRP A 161 0.93 -2.42 -3.63
C TRP A 161 0.50 -1.48 -4.76
N GLY A 162 0.21 -0.22 -4.44
CA GLY A 162 -0.05 0.82 -5.43
C GLY A 162 1.16 1.07 -6.33
N ALA A 163 2.37 1.01 -5.78
CA ALA A 163 3.61 1.08 -6.57
C ALA A 163 3.77 -0.11 -7.51
N ILE A 164 3.39 -1.32 -7.10
CA ILE A 164 3.51 -2.54 -7.94
C ILE A 164 2.46 -2.60 -9.06
N GLY A 165 1.48 -1.67 -9.06
CA GLY A 165 0.44 -1.56 -10.09
C GLY A 165 -0.88 -2.24 -9.73
N SER A 166 -1.00 -2.76 -8.51
CA SER A 166 -2.26 -3.29 -7.99
C SER A 166 -3.13 -2.15 -7.48
N ASN A 167 -3.78 -1.45 -8.41
CA ASN A 167 -4.71 -0.34 -8.14
C ASN A 167 -6.16 -0.80 -7.92
N SER A 168 -6.38 -2.09 -7.63
CA SER A 168 -7.68 -2.66 -7.26
C SER A 168 -8.11 -2.18 -5.86
N TYR A 169 -8.01 -0.88 -5.62
CA TYR A 169 -8.67 -0.21 -4.52
C TYR A 169 -10.15 -0.20 -4.85
N GLY A 170 -10.84 -1.22 -4.32
CA GLY A 170 -12.27 -1.16 -4.13
C GLY A 170 -12.64 0.18 -3.49
N ASN A 171 -13.82 0.68 -3.83
CA ASN A 171 -14.52 1.81 -3.20
C ASN A 171 -14.08 2.04 -1.75
N ASN A 172 -14.10 3.27 -1.24
CA ASN A 172 -13.83 3.59 0.18
C ASN A 172 -14.51 2.66 1.23
N ALA A 173 -15.55 1.92 0.84
CA ALA A 173 -16.17 0.82 1.59
C ALA A 173 -15.26 -0.42 1.85
N GLY A 174 -14.25 -0.67 1.01
CA GLY A 174 -13.31 -1.80 1.09
C GLY A 174 -12.09 -1.55 1.97
N MET A 175 -11.84 -0.31 2.39
CA MET A 175 -10.70 0.07 3.23
C MET A 175 -10.62 -0.75 4.54
N PRO A 176 -11.72 -0.98 5.27
CA PRO A 176 -11.71 -1.80 6.48
C PRO A 176 -11.19 -3.23 6.24
N PHE A 177 -11.52 -3.83 5.11
CA PHE A 177 -11.09 -5.19 4.77
C PHE A 177 -9.57 -5.33 4.57
N THR A 178 -8.85 -4.22 4.54
CA THR A 178 -7.38 -4.21 4.57
C THR A 178 -6.83 -4.63 5.93
N PHE A 179 -7.52 -4.31 7.04
CA PHE A 179 -7.01 -4.50 8.40
C PHE A 179 -7.94 -5.31 9.32
N MET A 180 -9.11 -5.71 8.82
CA MET A 180 -10.04 -6.61 9.51
C MET A 180 -10.74 -7.52 8.50
N ASN A 181 -11.41 -8.57 8.99
CA ASN A 181 -12.21 -9.47 8.16
C ASN A 181 -13.51 -9.84 8.90
N PRO A 182 -14.43 -8.87 9.09
CA PRO A 182 -15.66 -9.10 9.83
C PRO A 182 -16.62 -9.99 9.02
N ASN A 183 -17.43 -10.78 9.72
CA ASN A 183 -18.60 -11.42 9.12
C ASN A 183 -19.74 -10.39 8.93
N ALA A 184 -20.83 -10.79 8.26
CA ALA A 184 -21.94 -9.87 7.94
C ALA A 184 -22.60 -9.24 9.18
N GLN A 185 -22.72 -9.99 10.29
CA GLN A 185 -23.29 -9.47 11.53
C GLN A 185 -22.36 -8.43 12.17
N GLN A 186 -21.07 -8.74 12.28
CA GLN A 186 -20.04 -7.84 12.81
C GLN A 186 -19.92 -6.56 11.97
N TRP A 187 -20.06 -6.68 10.65
CA TRP A 187 -20.06 -5.53 9.75
C TRP A 187 -21.26 -4.60 9.94
N GLU A 188 -22.45 -5.15 10.16
CA GLU A 188 -23.67 -4.37 10.45
C GLU A 188 -23.54 -3.60 11.77
N GLU A 189 -22.94 -4.23 12.79
CA GLU A 189 -22.70 -3.62 14.10
C GLU A 189 -21.71 -2.44 14.03
N LEU A 190 -20.75 -2.48 13.10
CA LEU A 190 -19.66 -1.51 12.97
C LEU A 190 -19.98 -0.26 12.13
N ARG A 191 -21.13 -0.23 11.44
CA ARG A 191 -21.51 0.80 10.43
C ARG A 191 -20.49 0.89 9.28
N HIS A 192 -20.83 1.58 8.18
CA HIS A 192 -20.15 1.41 6.89
C HIS A 192 -18.66 1.83 6.74
N LYS A 193 -17.95 2.28 7.79
CA LYS A 193 -16.50 2.60 7.77
C LYS A 193 -15.88 2.57 9.18
N PRO A 194 -15.75 1.39 9.83
CA PRO A 194 -15.16 1.34 11.14
C PRO A 194 -13.70 1.81 11.14
N THR A 195 -13.35 2.54 12.18
CA THR A 195 -11.98 2.85 12.57
C THR A 195 -11.34 1.63 13.23
N ILE A 196 -10.01 1.62 13.32
CA ILE A 196 -9.26 0.58 14.04
C ILE A 196 -9.74 0.47 15.49
N TRP A 197 -10.02 1.60 16.13
CA TRP A 197 -10.49 1.63 17.52
C TRP A 197 -11.90 1.03 17.68
N GLU A 198 -12.83 1.33 16.77
CA GLU A 198 -14.16 0.72 16.78
C GLU A 198 -14.09 -0.80 16.62
N ALA A 199 -13.22 -1.29 15.73
CA ALA A 199 -12.98 -2.73 15.56
C ALA A 199 -12.44 -3.37 16.86
N VAL A 200 -11.45 -2.75 17.50
CA VAL A 200 -10.91 -3.24 18.79
C VAL A 200 -11.97 -3.23 19.90
N ARG A 201 -12.79 -2.17 19.99
CA ARG A 201 -13.88 -2.07 20.95
C ARG A 201 -14.94 -3.15 20.76
N ALA A 202 -15.29 -3.45 19.50
CA ALA A 202 -16.20 -4.53 19.15
C ALA A 202 -15.61 -5.93 19.39
N GLY A 203 -14.29 -6.03 19.62
CA GLY A 203 -13.60 -7.31 19.80
C GLY A 203 -13.30 -8.01 18.48
N GLU A 204 -13.26 -7.26 17.37
CA GLU A 204 -12.91 -7.81 16.06
C GLU A 204 -11.43 -8.13 15.95
N PRO A 205 -11.05 -9.27 15.36
CA PRO A 205 -9.67 -9.60 15.12
C PRO A 205 -9.10 -8.67 14.03
N LEU A 206 -8.07 -7.92 14.40
CA LEU A 206 -7.30 -7.12 13.47
C LEU A 206 -6.37 -8.03 12.66
N THR A 207 -6.53 -8.03 11.34
CA THR A 207 -5.71 -8.81 10.40
C THR A 207 -5.41 -8.03 9.14
N LEU A 208 -4.12 -7.82 8.85
CA LEU A 208 -3.70 -7.22 7.59
C LEU A 208 -3.99 -8.20 6.43
N ALA A 209 -4.43 -7.67 5.29
CA ALA A 209 -4.65 -8.46 4.08
C ALA A 209 -3.32 -8.79 3.39
N ASP A 210 -3.19 -10.01 2.87
CA ASP A 210 -1.95 -10.42 2.18
C ASP A 210 -1.75 -9.66 0.86
N SER A 211 -2.84 -9.35 0.15
CA SER A 211 -2.82 -8.64 -1.13
C SER A 211 -4.11 -7.85 -1.39
N PRO A 212 -4.12 -6.90 -2.35
CA PRO A 212 -5.33 -6.20 -2.77
C PRO A 212 -6.44 -7.14 -3.26
N GLU A 213 -6.11 -8.24 -3.92
CA GLU A 213 -7.08 -9.27 -4.31
C GLU A 213 -7.69 -9.96 -3.08
N HIS A 214 -6.91 -10.16 -2.01
CA HIS A 214 -7.41 -10.68 -0.75
C HIS A 214 -8.41 -9.70 -0.12
N VAL A 215 -8.17 -8.38 -0.16
CA VAL A 215 -9.16 -7.37 0.28
C VAL A 215 -10.48 -7.51 -0.47
N GLY A 216 -10.42 -7.64 -1.80
CA GLY A 216 -11.60 -7.86 -2.64
C GLY A 216 -12.35 -9.15 -2.29
N LYS A 217 -11.61 -10.25 -2.05
CA LYS A 217 -12.20 -11.53 -1.63
C LYS A 217 -12.91 -11.41 -0.28
N ARG A 218 -12.28 -10.78 0.73
CA ARG A 218 -12.90 -10.55 2.05
C ARG A 218 -14.23 -9.80 1.92
N TYR A 219 -14.25 -8.74 1.10
CA TYR A 219 -15.47 -7.97 0.85
C TYR A 219 -16.57 -8.80 0.15
N GLN A 220 -16.21 -9.55 -0.90
CA GLN A 220 -17.17 -10.40 -1.62
C GLN A 220 -17.72 -11.54 -0.74
N SER A 221 -16.86 -12.13 0.10
CA SER A 221 -17.28 -13.16 1.06
C SER A 221 -18.29 -12.60 2.08
N MET A 222 -18.10 -11.37 2.56
CA MET A 222 -19.05 -10.71 3.44
C MET A 222 -20.42 -10.55 2.77
N LEU A 223 -20.47 -10.02 1.54
CA LEU A 223 -21.71 -9.85 0.78
C LEU A 223 -22.42 -11.18 0.48
N HIS A 224 -21.65 -12.21 0.11
CA HIS A 224 -22.22 -13.53 -0.17
C HIS A 224 -22.83 -14.15 1.09
N ASN A 225 -22.14 -14.08 2.23
CA ASN A 225 -22.63 -14.61 3.49
C ASN A 225 -23.89 -13.89 3.97
N GLU A 226 -23.98 -12.57 3.75
CA GLU A 226 -25.20 -11.79 4.03
C GLU A 226 -26.38 -12.28 3.18
N GLN A 227 -26.17 -12.47 1.87
CA GLN A 227 -27.21 -12.98 0.97
C GLN A 227 -27.69 -14.38 1.35
N VAL A 228 -26.76 -15.27 1.73
CA VAL A 228 -27.08 -16.63 2.20
C VAL A 228 -27.87 -16.58 3.51
N ALA A 229 -27.47 -15.74 4.47
CA ALA A 229 -28.18 -15.58 5.74
C ALA A 229 -29.60 -15.04 5.53
N LEU A 230 -29.77 -14.06 4.63
CA LEU A 230 -31.08 -13.53 4.24
C LEU A 230 -31.94 -14.59 3.55
N HIS A 231 -31.36 -15.45 2.72
CA HIS A 231 -32.07 -16.56 2.07
C HIS A 231 -32.53 -17.60 3.09
N ALA A 232 -31.64 -18.04 3.99
CA ALA A 232 -31.97 -18.99 5.05
C ALA A 232 -33.06 -18.44 6.01
N LEU A 233 -33.02 -17.14 6.32
CA LEU A 233 -34.08 -16.48 7.10
C LEU A 233 -35.42 -16.45 6.36
N ARG A 234 -35.43 -16.25 5.03
CA ARG A 234 -36.65 -16.32 4.21
C ARG A 234 -37.20 -17.75 4.16
N GLU A 235 -36.36 -18.75 3.95
CA GLU A 235 -36.77 -20.17 3.94
C GLU A 235 -37.29 -20.61 5.31
N SER A 236 -36.66 -20.20 6.41
CA SER A 236 -37.15 -20.50 7.77
C SER A 236 -38.48 -19.82 8.12
N LYS A 237 -38.81 -18.68 7.48
CA LYS A 237 -40.09 -17.99 7.60
C LYS A 237 -41.19 -18.56 6.69
N HIS A 238 -40.85 -19.50 5.82
CA HIS A 238 -41.79 -20.35 5.09
C HIS A 238 -41.79 -21.75 5.70
N PRO A 239 -42.39 -21.97 6.90
CA PRO A 239 -42.67 -23.32 7.33
C PRO A 239 -43.50 -24.00 6.23
N SER A 240 -43.01 -25.15 5.78
CA SER A 240 -43.69 -26.08 4.90
C SER A 240 -45.21 -26.02 5.08
N LEU A 241 -45.93 -25.45 4.11
CA LEU A 241 -47.39 -25.52 4.00
C LEU A 241 -47.87 -26.90 3.50
N LEU A 242 -47.00 -27.92 3.56
CA LEU A 242 -47.41 -29.28 3.29
C LEU A 242 -47.96 -29.88 4.60
N PRO A 243 -49.25 -30.26 4.64
CA PRO A 243 -49.81 -30.91 5.82
C PRO A 243 -49.09 -32.25 6.06
N GLU A 244 -48.72 -32.52 7.31
CA GLU A 244 -48.17 -33.80 7.80
C GLU A 244 -49.23 -34.92 7.82
N GLY A 245 -50.02 -35.03 6.75
CA GLY A 245 -51.11 -36.00 6.61
C GLY A 245 -51.23 -36.41 5.16
N GLY A 246 -50.81 -37.64 4.87
CA GLY A 246 -50.74 -38.21 3.53
C GLY A 246 -52.05 -38.15 2.75
N TYR A 247 -51.93 -38.13 1.43
CA TYR A 247 -53.03 -38.41 0.52
C TYR A 247 -53.55 -39.83 0.79
N GLY A 248 -54.66 -39.92 1.53
CA GLY A 248 -55.45 -41.14 1.62
C GLY A 248 -55.91 -41.56 0.24
N SER A 249 -55.70 -42.83 -0.08
CA SER A 249 -56.16 -43.49 -1.29
C SER A 249 -57.67 -43.31 -1.49
N PHE A 250 -58.08 -42.80 -2.65
CA PHE A 250 -59.46 -42.97 -3.13
C PHE A 250 -59.55 -44.34 -3.81
N ILE A 251 -60.30 -45.26 -3.20
CA ILE A 251 -60.85 -46.45 -3.84
C ILE A 251 -62.34 -46.17 -4.06
N VAL A 252 -62.79 -46.21 -5.31
CA VAL A 252 -64.15 -46.62 -5.72
C VAL A 252 -63.99 -47.55 -6.91
#